data_AF-A0A9D4S4W1-F1
#
_entry.id   AF-A0A9D4S4W1-F1
#
_cell.length_a   1.000
_cell.length_b   1.000
_cell.length_c   1.000
_cell.angle_alpha   90.00
_cell.angle_beta   90.00
_cell.angle_gamma   90.00
#
_symmetry.space_group_name_H-M   'P 1'
#
loop_
_entity.id
_entity.type
_entity.pdbx_description
1 polymer ?
#
loop_
_entity_poly.entity_id
_entity_poly.type
_entity_poly.pdbx_seq_one_letter_code
_entity_poly.pdbx_strand_id
1 'polypeptide(L)'
;MLITGLIAGYLMMFFITIPLFYPLQITSVYEYLQMRHESKRVRQMSMWLGNVGSFLYAGIVTFGAATGMEGITGVSAWIYIVVLTSIAVVYTSLGGIKAVVVTDVVQGVIMIGMIFAMLIYGCIRVGGVSTVIEINRPTGRLQIFDFDPNPYKRHTFWTIAIGNGWMCAGIIFSPPLEQRLNSVRSIGDARKVAAMSIPAFVILQILIMCVGLVAYAYFSLKGCDPIA
;
A
#
# COMPACT_ATOMS: atom_id res chain seq x y z
N MET A 1 2.52 -2.67 15.55
CA MET A 1 3.67 -3.23 14.79
C MET A 1 3.88 -2.56 13.43
N LEU A 2 2.86 -2.42 12.58
CA LEU A 2 2.98 -1.76 11.27
C LEU A 2 3.53 -0.32 11.34
N ILE A 3 3.23 0.39 12.43
CA ILE A 3 3.58 1.80 12.61
C ILE A 3 5.11 2.01 12.72
N THR A 4 5.87 1.06 13.26
CA THR A 4 7.32 1.23 13.45
C THR A 4 8.09 1.22 12.14
N GLY A 5 7.72 0.34 11.19
CA GLY A 5 8.30 0.32 9.85
C GLY A 5 7.96 1.57 9.03
N LEU A 6 6.74 2.11 9.21
CA LEU A 6 6.30 3.36 8.56
C LEU A 6 7.03 4.59 9.09
N ILE A 7 7.26 4.67 10.40
CA ILE A 7 8.05 5.75 11.01
C ILE A 7 9.49 5.71 10.48
N ALA A 8 10.11 4.52 10.43
CA ALA A 8 11.44 4.36 9.86
C ALA A 8 11.50 4.80 8.38
N GLY A 9 10.51 4.40 7.59
CA GLY A 9 10.36 4.85 6.21
C GLY A 9 10.24 6.37 6.09
N TYR A 10 9.39 7.01 6.90
CA TYR A 10 9.27 8.47 6.88
C TYR A 10 10.57 9.17 7.26
N LEU A 11 11.28 8.68 8.29
CA LEU A 11 12.56 9.25 8.69
C LEU A 11 13.57 9.18 7.52
N MET A 12 13.63 8.05 6.81
CA MET A 12 14.45 7.93 5.60
C MET A 12 14.00 8.93 4.53
N MET A 13 12.70 9.04 4.27
CA MET A 13 12.16 9.96 3.26
C MET A 13 12.48 11.42 3.58
N PHE A 14 12.30 11.83 4.84
CA PHE A 14 12.46 13.22 5.28
C PHE A 14 13.93 13.64 5.36
N PHE A 15 14.79 12.78 5.90
CA PHE A 15 16.20 13.11 6.16
C PHE A 15 17.15 12.73 5.01
N ILE A 16 16.78 11.78 4.16
CA ILE A 16 17.65 11.28 3.09
C ILE A 16 17.06 11.66 1.73
N THR A 17 15.85 11.18 1.43
CA THR A 17 15.28 11.24 0.08
C THR A 17 14.99 12.66 -0.39
N ILE A 18 14.19 13.42 0.37
CA ILE A 18 13.83 14.80 0.01
C ILE A 18 15.07 15.70 -0.14
N PRO A 19 16.00 15.79 0.83
CA PRO A 19 17.17 16.67 0.66
C PRO A 19 18.13 16.20 -0.44
N LEU A 20 18.15 14.91 -0.78
CA LEU A 20 19.01 14.38 -1.82
C LEU A 20 18.43 14.60 -3.23
N PHE A 21 17.18 14.19 -3.47
CA PHE A 21 16.61 14.14 -4.82
C PHE A 21 15.88 15.42 -5.23
N TYR A 22 15.23 16.11 -4.29
CA TYR A 22 14.46 17.31 -4.61
C TYR A 22 15.31 18.44 -5.23
N PRO A 23 16.53 18.75 -4.74
CA PRO A 23 17.37 19.79 -5.34
C PRO A 23 17.92 19.41 -6.73
N LEU A 24 18.07 18.11 -7.00
CA LEU A 24 18.62 17.61 -8.25
C LEU A 24 17.63 17.71 -9.42
N GLN A 25 16.32 17.82 -9.14
CA GLN A 25 15.25 17.92 -10.15
C GLN A 25 15.34 16.84 -11.24
N ILE A 26 15.84 15.66 -10.88
CA ILE A 26 15.96 14.52 -11.79
C ILE A 26 14.58 13.89 -12.04
N THR A 27 14.44 13.33 -13.23
CA THR A 27 13.18 12.69 -13.66
C THR A 27 13.01 11.28 -13.08
N SER A 28 14.13 10.62 -12.74
CA SER A 28 14.14 9.24 -12.27
C SER A 28 15.30 8.98 -11.31
N VAL A 29 15.08 8.17 -10.28
CA VAL A 29 16.13 7.70 -9.35
C VAL A 29 17.29 7.01 -10.07
N TYR A 30 17.03 6.39 -11.22
CA TYR A 30 18.08 5.75 -12.01
C TYR A 30 19.06 6.76 -12.65
N GLU A 31 18.62 8.00 -12.85
CA GLU A 31 19.47 9.09 -13.32
C GLU A 31 20.50 9.50 -12.25
N TYR A 32 20.09 9.50 -10.98
CA TYR A 32 21.01 9.70 -9.86
C TYR A 32 22.11 8.63 -9.82
N LEU A 33 21.77 7.36 -10.05
CA LEU A 33 22.77 6.30 -10.11
C LEU A 33 23.78 6.52 -11.25
N GLN A 34 23.32 7.09 -12.38
CA GLN A 34 24.22 7.47 -13.47
C GLN A 34 25.18 8.57 -13.02
N MET A 35 24.68 9.62 -12.36
CA MET A 35 25.50 10.74 -11.91
C MET A 35 26.50 10.31 -10.83
N ARG A 36 26.09 9.43 -9.92
CA ARG A 36 26.91 8.99 -8.79
C ARG A 36 28.05 8.04 -9.18
N HIS A 37 27.81 7.17 -10.18
CA HIS A 37 28.77 6.17 -10.65
C HIS A 37 29.39 6.53 -12.02
N GLU A 38 29.02 7.67 -12.59
CA GLU A 38 29.45 8.16 -13.91
C GLU A 38 29.28 7.12 -15.05
N SER A 39 28.31 6.21 -14.90
CA SER A 39 28.17 5.04 -15.77
C SER A 39 26.75 4.90 -16.31
N LYS A 40 26.62 5.02 -17.63
CA LYS A 40 25.35 4.76 -18.35
C LYS A 40 24.89 3.31 -18.22
N ARG A 41 25.83 2.35 -18.09
CA ARG A 41 25.50 0.93 -17.95
C ARG A 41 24.78 0.65 -16.62
N VAL A 42 25.20 1.30 -15.54
CA VAL A 42 24.55 1.17 -14.22
C VAL A 42 23.10 1.66 -14.31
N ARG A 43 22.86 2.83 -14.92
CA ARG A 43 21.50 3.33 -15.14
C ARG A 43 20.64 2.35 -15.93
N GLN A 44 21.13 1.85 -17.05
CA GLN A 44 20.37 0.92 -17.89
C GLN A 44 20.03 -0.37 -17.13
N MET A 45 21.00 -0.95 -16.43
CA MET A 45 20.78 -2.18 -15.65
C MET A 45 19.76 -1.95 -14.52
N SER A 46 19.89 -0.86 -13.76
CA SER A 46 18.94 -0.52 -12.70
C SER A 46 17.54 -0.21 -13.23
N MET A 47 17.43 0.47 -14.38
CA MET A 47 16.16 0.72 -15.07
C MET A 47 15.48 -0.60 -15.46
N TRP A 48 16.22 -1.52 -16.08
CA TRP A 48 15.67 -2.82 -16.48
C TRP A 48 15.21 -3.64 -15.28
N LEU A 49 16.07 -3.80 -14.26
CA LEU A 49 15.72 -4.54 -13.04
C LEU A 49 14.52 -3.92 -12.32
N GLY A 50 14.49 -2.61 -12.19
CA GLY A 50 13.40 -1.89 -11.55
C GLY A 50 12.08 -2.02 -12.29
N ASN A 51 12.07 -1.83 -13.62
CA ASN A 51 10.86 -1.97 -14.43
C ASN A 51 10.32 -3.39 -14.45
N VAL A 52 11.18 -4.40 -14.54
CA VAL A 52 10.76 -5.82 -14.43
C VAL A 52 10.13 -6.06 -13.05
N GLY A 53 10.75 -5.57 -11.98
CA GLY A 53 10.19 -5.66 -10.62
C GLY A 53 8.82 -4.98 -10.50
N SER A 54 8.67 -3.76 -11.02
CA SER A 54 7.39 -3.05 -11.02
C SER A 54 6.32 -3.75 -11.87
N PHE A 55 6.69 -4.32 -13.02
CA PHE A 55 5.78 -5.07 -13.88
C PHE A 55 5.26 -6.34 -13.17
N LEU A 56 6.16 -7.11 -12.55
CA LEU A 56 5.79 -8.29 -11.78
C LEU A 56 4.89 -7.93 -10.58
N TYR A 57 5.24 -6.87 -9.85
CA TYR A 57 4.44 -6.39 -8.74
C TYR A 57 3.03 -5.97 -9.19
N ALA A 58 2.93 -5.20 -10.27
CA ALA A 58 1.65 -4.82 -10.85
C ALA A 58 0.81 -6.04 -11.22
N GLY A 59 1.41 -7.05 -11.85
CA GLY A 59 0.73 -8.31 -12.20
C GLY A 59 0.15 -9.03 -10.97
N ILE A 60 0.93 -9.16 -9.89
CA ILE A 60 0.48 -9.79 -8.64
C ILE A 60 -0.72 -9.04 -8.05
N VAL A 61 -0.64 -7.70 -8.00
CA VAL A 61 -1.72 -6.86 -7.43
C VAL A 61 -2.99 -6.95 -8.29
N THR A 62 -2.87 -6.86 -9.61
CA THR A 62 -4.02 -6.96 -10.53
C THR A 62 -4.67 -8.34 -10.46
N PHE A 63 -3.87 -9.42 -10.39
CA PHE A 63 -4.39 -10.77 -10.25
C PHE A 63 -5.17 -10.97 -8.93
N GLY A 64 -4.64 -10.44 -7.82
CA GLY A 64 -5.32 -10.48 -6.53
C GLY A 64 -6.68 -9.77 -6.56
N ALA A 65 -6.73 -8.58 -7.16
CA ALA A 65 -7.98 -7.83 -7.32
C ALA A 65 -8.98 -8.55 -8.23
N ALA A 66 -8.51 -9.12 -9.35
CA ALA A 66 -9.36 -9.85 -10.29
C ALA A 66 -9.97 -11.12 -9.69
N THR A 67 -9.19 -11.89 -8.92
CA THR A 67 -9.69 -13.07 -8.19
C THR A 67 -10.78 -12.69 -7.18
N GLY A 68 -10.62 -11.55 -6.51
CA GLY A 68 -11.66 -11.01 -5.61
C GLY A 68 -12.97 -10.70 -6.34
N MET A 69 -12.88 -10.10 -7.54
CA MET A 69 -14.05 -9.78 -8.36
C MET A 69 -14.73 -11.03 -8.95
N GLU A 70 -13.93 -12.03 -9.35
CA GLU A 70 -14.45 -13.34 -9.79
C GLU A 70 -15.27 -14.01 -8.70
N GLY A 71 -14.81 -13.97 -7.44
CA GLY A 71 -15.57 -14.53 -6.30
C GLY A 71 -16.92 -13.84 -6.04
N ILE A 72 -17.10 -12.58 -6.46
CA ILE A 72 -18.35 -11.82 -6.26
C ILE A 72 -19.31 -12.01 -7.43
N THR A 73 -18.78 -12.02 -8.66
CA THR A 73 -19.58 -11.94 -9.89
C THR A 73 -19.71 -13.26 -10.63
N GLY A 74 -18.84 -14.23 -10.34
CA GLY A 74 -18.70 -15.48 -11.09
C GLY A 74 -18.07 -15.32 -12.48
N VAL A 75 -17.66 -14.11 -12.87
CA VAL A 75 -16.98 -13.85 -14.15
C VAL A 75 -15.49 -14.14 -14.00
N SER A 76 -14.89 -14.81 -14.99
CA SER A 76 -13.48 -15.20 -14.94
C SER A 76 -12.53 -14.04 -14.67
N ALA A 77 -11.57 -14.22 -13.75
CA ALA A 77 -10.55 -13.23 -13.44
C ALA A 77 -9.79 -12.74 -14.67
N TRP A 78 -9.57 -13.58 -15.68
CA TRP A 78 -8.90 -13.20 -16.92
C TRP A 78 -9.58 -12.04 -17.64
N ILE A 79 -10.92 -12.02 -17.64
CA ILE A 79 -11.71 -10.93 -18.24
C ILE A 79 -11.46 -9.64 -17.47
N TYR A 80 -11.50 -9.70 -16.13
CA TYR A 80 -11.21 -8.54 -15.28
C TYR A 80 -9.81 -8.00 -15.48
N ILE A 81 -8.80 -8.87 -15.57
CA ILE A 81 -7.41 -8.46 -15.82
C ILE A 81 -7.32 -7.69 -17.14
N VAL A 82 -7.83 -8.27 -18.23
CA VAL A 82 -7.76 -7.64 -19.56
C VAL A 82 -8.49 -6.29 -19.56
N VAL A 83 -9.71 -6.23 -19.01
CA VAL A 83 -10.52 -5.01 -19.00
C VAL A 83 -9.88 -3.91 -18.15
N LEU A 84 -9.54 -4.22 -16.89
CA LEU A 84 -8.98 -3.23 -15.96
C LEU A 84 -7.61 -2.72 -16.43
N THR A 85 -6.73 -3.62 -16.91
CA THR A 85 -5.43 -3.22 -17.44
C THR A 85 -5.58 -2.41 -18.72
N SER A 86 -6.52 -2.75 -19.62
CA SER A 86 -6.74 -1.97 -20.85
C SER A 86 -7.22 -0.55 -20.55
N ILE A 87 -8.19 -0.40 -19.64
CA ILE A 87 -8.66 0.92 -19.19
C ILE A 87 -7.51 1.71 -18.58
N ALA A 88 -6.71 1.06 -17.72
CA ALA A 88 -5.54 1.66 -17.10
C ALA A 88 -4.53 2.17 -18.13
N VAL A 89 -4.18 1.37 -19.13
CA VAL A 89 -3.25 1.76 -20.19
C VAL A 89 -3.80 2.94 -20.99
N VAL A 90 -5.09 2.95 -21.33
CA VAL A 90 -5.69 4.02 -22.12
C VAL A 90 -5.64 5.37 -21.40
N TYR A 91 -6.15 5.45 -20.15
CA TYR A 91 -6.19 6.75 -19.47
C TYR A 91 -4.80 7.26 -19.08
N THR A 92 -3.86 6.35 -18.76
CA THR A 92 -2.48 6.72 -18.43
C THR A 92 -1.71 7.21 -19.67
N SER A 93 -1.91 6.56 -20.82
CA SER A 93 -1.26 6.94 -22.08
C SER A 93 -1.77 8.29 -22.60
N LEU A 94 -3.08 8.56 -22.47
CA LEU A 94 -3.67 9.81 -22.96
C LEU A 94 -3.42 11.00 -22.03
N GLY A 95 -3.45 10.77 -20.71
CA GLY A 95 -3.47 11.86 -19.73
C GLY A 95 -2.16 12.09 -18.97
N GLY A 96 -1.20 11.18 -19.07
CA GLY A 96 0.09 11.27 -18.38
C GLY A 96 -0.05 11.33 -16.84
N ILE A 97 0.97 11.88 -16.17
CA ILE A 97 0.99 11.93 -14.69
C ILE A 97 -0.16 12.74 -14.10
N LYS A 98 -0.65 13.77 -14.79
CA LYS A 98 -1.76 14.59 -14.29
C LYS A 98 -3.05 13.77 -14.20
N ALA A 99 -3.37 12.97 -15.22
CA ALA A 99 -4.54 12.10 -15.17
C ALA A 99 -4.40 11.04 -14.08
N VAL A 100 -3.22 10.42 -13.95
CA VAL A 100 -2.95 9.43 -12.89
C VAL A 100 -3.22 10.01 -11.50
N VAL A 101 -2.75 11.22 -11.21
CA VAL A 101 -2.97 11.85 -9.90
C VAL A 101 -4.45 12.13 -9.66
N VAL A 102 -5.19 12.58 -10.67
CA VAL A 102 -6.64 12.82 -10.54
C VAL A 102 -7.40 11.51 -10.30
N THR A 103 -7.09 10.46 -11.05
CA THR A 103 -7.73 9.15 -10.87
C THR A 103 -7.41 8.56 -9.49
N ASP A 104 -6.18 8.73 -8.99
CA ASP A 104 -5.78 8.28 -7.65
C ASP A 104 -6.56 9.01 -6.55
N VAL A 105 -6.82 10.31 -6.69
CA VAL A 105 -7.63 11.08 -5.74
C VAL A 105 -9.06 10.55 -5.71
N VAL A 106 -9.68 10.35 -6.88
CA VAL A 106 -11.04 9.81 -6.98
C VAL A 106 -11.11 8.41 -6.37
N GLN A 107 -10.17 7.53 -6.71
CA GLN A 107 -10.09 6.17 -6.17
C GLN A 107 -9.88 6.18 -4.65
N GLY A 108 -9.04 7.08 -4.13
CA GLY A 108 -8.82 7.24 -2.69
C GLY A 108 -10.10 7.61 -1.95
N VAL A 109 -10.88 8.56 -2.46
CA VAL A 109 -12.16 8.97 -1.87
C VAL A 109 -13.16 7.82 -1.88
N ILE A 110 -13.30 7.12 -3.01
CA ILE A 110 -14.19 5.95 -3.12
C ILE A 110 -13.78 4.86 -2.14
N MET A 111 -12.49 4.55 -2.05
CA MET A 111 -11.97 3.51 -1.16
C MET A 111 -12.26 3.82 0.32
N ILE A 112 -12.04 5.07 0.75
CA ILE A 112 -12.37 5.50 2.11
C ILE A 112 -13.87 5.36 2.37
N GLY A 113 -14.72 5.80 1.42
CA GLY A 113 -16.17 5.64 1.52
C GLY A 113 -16.60 4.18 1.67
N MET A 114 -16.02 3.28 0.87
CA MET A 114 -16.29 1.84 0.92
C MET A 114 -15.86 1.21 2.26
N ILE A 115 -14.74 1.64 2.83
CA ILE A 115 -14.28 1.20 4.15
C ILE A 115 -15.30 1.58 5.22
N PHE A 116 -15.76 2.84 5.25
CA PHE A 116 -16.78 3.26 6.21
C PHE A 116 -18.11 2.54 6.00
N ALA A 117 -18.55 2.37 4.74
CA ALA A 117 -19.76 1.62 4.43
C ALA A 117 -19.68 0.17 4.95
N MET A 118 -18.56 -0.51 4.74
CA MET A 118 -18.33 -1.87 5.26
C MET A 118 -18.31 -1.92 6.79
N LEU A 119 -17.65 -0.97 7.46
CA LEU A 119 -17.62 -0.92 8.92
C LEU A 119 -19.02 -0.71 9.51
N ILE A 120 -19.78 0.25 8.99
CA ILE A 120 -21.11 0.57 9.49
C ILE A 120 -22.06 -0.61 9.24
N TYR A 121 -22.15 -1.07 7.99
CA TYR A 121 -23.05 -2.16 7.62
C TYR A 121 -22.68 -3.47 8.33
N GLY A 122 -21.39 -3.81 8.38
CA GLY A 122 -20.90 -5.01 9.03
C GLY A 122 -21.16 -5.01 10.54
N CYS A 123 -20.89 -3.90 11.23
CA CYS A 123 -21.19 -3.77 12.66
C CYS A 123 -22.69 -3.90 12.96
N ILE A 124 -23.57 -3.30 12.14
CA ILE A 124 -25.02 -3.44 12.29
C ILE A 124 -25.43 -4.91 12.15
N ARG A 125 -24.88 -5.63 11.17
CA ARG A 125 -25.20 -7.04 10.92
C ARG A 125 -24.70 -8.00 12.01
N VAL A 126 -23.59 -7.67 12.67
CA VAL A 126 -23.02 -8.48 13.75
C VAL A 126 -23.74 -8.24 15.09
N GLY A 127 -24.53 -7.16 15.21
CA GLY A 127 -25.22 -6.80 16.46
C GLY A 127 -24.52 -5.70 17.27
N GLY A 128 -23.54 -5.02 16.67
CA GLY A 128 -22.82 -3.89 17.26
C GLY A 128 -21.32 -4.13 17.40
N VAL A 129 -20.60 -3.05 17.73
CA VAL A 129 -19.13 -3.07 17.89
C VAL A 129 -18.71 -3.93 19.09
N SER A 130 -19.50 -3.95 20.17
CA SER A 130 -19.25 -4.78 21.36
C SER A 130 -19.19 -6.26 20.99
N THR A 131 -20.17 -6.74 20.23
CA THR A 131 -20.23 -8.14 19.78
C THR A 131 -19.06 -8.51 18.87
N VAL A 132 -18.63 -7.59 17.99
CA VAL A 132 -17.41 -7.80 17.17
C VAL A 132 -16.19 -8.03 18.06
N ILE A 133 -16.01 -7.23 19.12
CA ILE A 133 -14.87 -7.35 20.03
C ILE A 133 -14.96 -8.65 20.84
N GLU A 134 -16.15 -9.00 21.34
CA GLU A 134 -16.37 -10.24 22.11
C GLU A 134 -16.05 -11.49 21.30
N ILE A 135 -16.48 -11.56 20.04
CA ILE A 135 -16.21 -12.69 19.14
C ILE A 135 -14.71 -12.80 18.82
N ASN A 136 -14.02 -11.66 18.65
CA ASN A 136 -12.60 -11.67 18.29
C ASN A 136 -11.67 -11.87 19.49
N ARG A 137 -12.09 -11.54 20.71
CA ARG A 137 -11.29 -11.66 21.94
C ARG A 137 -10.71 -13.06 22.18
N PRO A 138 -11.47 -14.17 22.11
CA PRO A 138 -10.93 -15.52 22.36
C PRO A 138 -9.95 -15.99 21.27
N THR A 139 -10.00 -15.38 20.08
CA THR A 139 -9.20 -15.83 18.93
C THR A 139 -7.75 -15.34 18.95
N GLY A 140 -7.36 -14.53 19.94
CA GLY A 140 -6.03 -13.93 20.00
C GLY A 140 -5.75 -12.86 18.93
N ARG A 141 -6.67 -12.60 18.00
CA ARG A 141 -6.52 -11.61 16.92
C ARG A 141 -6.43 -10.16 17.39
N LEU A 142 -6.86 -9.89 18.62
CA LEU A 142 -6.71 -8.58 19.26
C LEU A 142 -5.31 -8.38 19.88
N GLN A 143 -4.42 -9.37 19.83
CA GLN A 143 -3.05 -9.22 20.31
C GLN A 143 -2.25 -8.32 19.35
N ILE A 144 -1.99 -7.10 19.80
CA ILE A 144 -1.29 -6.07 19.02
C ILE A 144 0.24 -6.23 19.10
N PHE A 145 0.74 -6.89 20.16
CA PHE A 145 2.16 -7.03 20.45
C PHE A 145 2.53 -8.47 20.86
N ASP A 146 3.17 -9.20 19.94
CA ASP A 146 3.94 -10.41 20.17
C ASP A 146 5.42 -10.08 19.94
N PHE A 147 6.21 -10.09 21.02
CA PHE A 147 7.65 -9.76 20.98
C PHE A 147 8.54 -11.01 20.85
N ASP A 148 7.97 -12.17 20.51
CA ASP A 148 8.73 -13.39 20.28
C ASP A 148 9.79 -13.18 19.17
N PRO A 149 11.08 -13.42 19.44
CA PRO A 149 12.16 -13.25 18.47
C PRO A 149 12.24 -14.39 17.45
N ASN A 150 11.39 -15.42 17.54
CA ASN A 150 11.39 -16.56 16.61
C ASN A 150 11.07 -16.11 15.16
N PRO A 151 12.01 -16.29 14.20
CA PRO A 151 11.82 -15.87 12.81
C PRO A 151 10.85 -16.78 12.03
N TYR A 152 10.54 -17.98 12.52
CA TYR A 152 9.57 -18.89 11.89
C TYR A 152 8.12 -18.49 12.17
N LYS A 153 7.86 -17.66 13.20
CA LYS A 153 6.53 -17.11 13.44
C LYS A 153 6.25 -16.01 12.42
N ARG A 154 5.20 -16.20 11.62
CA ARG A 154 4.83 -15.32 10.49
C ARG A 154 4.57 -13.86 10.90
N HIS A 155 4.01 -13.65 12.08
CA HIS A 155 3.57 -12.32 12.55
C HIS A 155 4.06 -12.08 13.98
N THR A 156 5.26 -11.51 14.09
CA THR A 156 5.83 -11.00 15.35
C THR A 156 6.20 -9.54 15.18
N PHE A 157 6.45 -8.84 16.28
CA PHE A 157 6.91 -7.46 16.26
C PHE A 157 8.15 -7.31 15.38
N TRP A 158 9.11 -8.22 15.50
CA TRP A 158 10.38 -8.18 14.78
C TRP A 158 10.22 -8.44 13.28
N THR A 159 9.53 -9.52 12.91
CA THR A 159 9.32 -9.89 11.50
C THR A 159 8.52 -8.82 10.76
N ILE A 160 7.50 -8.24 11.41
CA ILE A 160 6.68 -7.17 10.84
C ILE A 160 7.44 -5.84 10.77
N ALA A 161 8.19 -5.48 11.80
CA ALA A 161 8.94 -4.22 11.82
C ALA A 161 10.06 -4.21 10.78
N ILE A 162 10.86 -5.28 10.72
CA ILE A 162 11.96 -5.41 9.75
C ILE A 162 11.40 -5.53 8.33
N GLY A 163 10.39 -6.38 8.11
CA GLY A 163 9.77 -6.57 6.80
C GLY A 163 9.14 -5.29 6.25
N ASN A 164 8.36 -4.58 7.07
CA ASN A 164 7.78 -3.30 6.63
C ASN A 164 8.84 -2.21 6.47
N GLY A 165 9.87 -2.17 7.32
CA GLY A 165 10.97 -1.21 7.15
C GLY A 165 11.67 -1.38 5.81
N TRP A 166 11.99 -2.62 5.43
CA TRP A 166 12.59 -2.94 4.13
C TRP A 166 11.67 -2.60 2.96
N MET A 167 10.39 -2.95 3.05
CA MET A 167 9.41 -2.62 2.03
C MET A 167 9.26 -1.10 1.84
N CYS A 168 9.19 -0.35 2.95
CA CYS A 168 9.11 1.11 2.91
C CYS A 168 10.34 1.72 2.25
N ALA A 169 11.55 1.23 2.56
CA ALA A 169 12.78 1.68 1.91
C ALA A 169 12.70 1.49 0.38
N GLY A 170 12.22 0.34 -0.09
CA GLY A 170 12.03 0.09 -1.52
C GLY A 170 11.05 1.06 -2.20
N ILE A 171 9.94 1.40 -1.54
CA ILE A 171 8.94 2.35 -2.06
C ILE A 171 9.50 3.77 -2.09
N ILE A 172 10.31 4.16 -1.10
CA ILE A 172 10.85 5.51 -0.99
C ILE A 172 11.79 5.85 -2.16
N PHE A 173 12.61 4.88 -2.59
CA PHE A 173 13.49 5.05 -3.75
C PHE A 173 12.83 4.64 -5.08
N SER A 174 11.51 4.56 -5.13
CA SER A 174 10.79 4.19 -6.34
C SER A 174 10.59 5.40 -7.27
N PRO A 175 10.75 5.23 -8.60
CA PRO A 175 10.54 6.32 -9.56
C PRO A 175 9.18 7.03 -9.46
N PRO A 176 8.03 6.35 -9.25
CA PRO A 176 6.73 7.02 -9.17
C PRO A 176 6.59 7.96 -7.96
N LEU A 177 7.18 7.60 -6.81
CA LEU A 177 7.13 8.46 -5.62
C LEU A 177 7.95 9.73 -5.84
N GLU A 178 9.15 9.58 -6.39
CA GLU A 178 10.08 10.69 -6.62
C GLU A 178 9.54 11.67 -7.66
N GLN A 179 8.91 11.16 -8.71
CA GLN A 179 8.24 11.98 -9.71
C GLN A 179 7.12 12.84 -9.08
N ARG A 180 6.38 12.29 -8.11
CA ARG A 180 5.34 13.03 -7.37
C ARG A 180 5.95 14.08 -6.45
N LEU A 181 7.04 13.77 -5.75
CA LEU A 181 7.73 14.72 -4.86
C LEU A 181 8.34 15.88 -5.64
N ASN A 182 8.96 15.61 -6.80
CA ASN A 182 9.55 16.63 -7.66
C ASN A 182 8.50 17.48 -8.39
N SER A 183 7.25 17.02 -8.46
CA SER A 183 6.13 17.81 -9.02
C SER A 183 5.59 18.86 -8.03
N VAL A 184 6.05 18.86 -6.78
CA VAL A 184 5.66 19.83 -5.75
C VAL A 184 6.45 21.13 -5.92
N ARG A 185 5.83 22.27 -5.62
CA ARG A 185 6.39 23.61 -5.87
C ARG A 185 7.59 23.98 -4.99
N SER A 186 7.65 23.47 -3.77
CA SER A 186 8.66 23.81 -2.77
C SER A 186 9.12 22.59 -1.99
N ILE A 187 10.40 22.56 -1.59
CA ILE A 187 10.95 21.52 -0.70
C ILE A 187 10.22 21.49 0.64
N GLY A 188 9.76 22.65 1.13
CA GLY A 188 8.94 22.75 2.33
C GLY A 188 7.58 22.10 2.16
N ASP A 189 6.98 22.22 0.98
CA ASP A 189 5.70 21.57 0.67
C ASP A 189 5.87 20.07 0.44
N ALA A 190 6.97 19.63 -0.17
CA ALA A 190 7.32 18.21 -0.27
C ALA A 190 7.47 17.55 1.11
N ARG A 191 8.12 18.26 2.06
CA ARG A 191 8.20 17.83 3.47
C ARG A 191 6.84 17.75 4.14
N LYS A 192 5.94 18.72 3.91
CA LYS A 192 4.56 18.68 4.42
C LYS A 192 3.80 17.49 3.84
N VAL A 193 3.90 17.22 2.54
CA VAL A 193 3.25 16.08 1.88
C VAL A 193 3.73 14.76 2.50
N ALA A 194 5.03 14.60 2.69
CA ALA A 194 5.59 13.43 3.36
C ALA A 194 5.07 13.31 4.81
N ALA A 195 5.04 14.41 5.56
CA ALA A 195 4.57 14.42 6.95
C ALA A 195 3.09 14.08 7.08
N MET A 196 2.24 14.59 6.18
CA MET A 196 0.79 14.32 6.15
C MET A 196 0.46 12.89 5.69
N SER A 197 1.34 12.27 4.90
CA SER A 197 1.13 10.91 4.39
C SER A 197 1.20 9.85 5.50
N ILE A 198 2.00 10.07 6.56
CA ILE A 198 2.11 9.12 7.69
C ILE A 198 0.79 8.94 8.44
N PRO A 199 0.18 10.00 9.03
CA PRO A 199 -1.05 9.82 9.79
C PRO A 199 -2.17 9.29 8.88
N ALA A 200 -2.23 9.74 7.62
CA ALA A 200 -3.21 9.23 6.66
C ALA A 200 -3.07 7.71 6.44
N PHE A 201 -1.84 7.22 6.23
CA PHE A 201 -1.59 5.79 6.05
C PHE A 201 -1.86 4.99 7.32
N VAL A 202 -1.47 5.50 8.49
CA VAL A 202 -1.73 4.85 9.79
C VAL A 202 -3.23 4.72 10.05
N ILE A 203 -4.00 5.79 9.83
CA ILE A 203 -5.46 5.79 9.98
C ILE A 203 -6.08 4.77 9.01
N LEU A 204 -5.68 4.79 7.73
CA LEU A 204 -6.23 3.88 6.74
C LEU A 204 -5.94 2.40 7.09
N GLN A 205 -4.73 2.09 7.55
CA GLN A 205 -4.38 0.73 7.98
C GLN A 205 -5.21 0.26 9.18
N ILE A 206 -5.41 1.13 10.18
CA ILE A 206 -6.26 0.82 11.33
C ILE A 206 -7.70 0.53 10.87
N LEU A 207 -8.25 1.36 9.98
CA LEU A 207 -9.60 1.15 9.47
C LEU A 207 -9.73 -0.18 8.71
N ILE A 208 -8.75 -0.53 7.87
CA ILE A 208 -8.74 -1.81 7.15
C ILE A 208 -8.63 -2.99 8.12
N MET A 209 -7.82 -2.89 9.18
CA MET A 209 -7.77 -3.91 10.23
C MET A 209 -9.12 -4.09 10.92
N CYS A 210 -9.83 -2.99 11.22
CA CYS A 210 -11.18 -3.04 11.77
C CYS A 210 -12.16 -3.74 10.82
N VAL A 211 -12.08 -3.49 9.51
CA VAL A 211 -12.90 -4.20 8.50
C VAL A 211 -12.62 -5.71 8.58
N GLY A 212 -11.36 -6.12 8.72
CA GLY A 212 -11.00 -7.53 8.90
C GLY A 212 -11.63 -8.17 10.13
N LEU A 213 -11.63 -7.48 11.28
CA LEU A 213 -12.27 -7.98 12.52
C LEU A 213 -13.79 -8.12 12.37
N VAL A 214 -14.43 -7.14 11.72
CA VAL A 214 -15.87 -7.15 11.45
C VAL A 214 -16.23 -8.27 10.48
N ALA A 215 -15.46 -8.43 9.40
CA ALA A 215 -15.65 -9.51 8.43
C ALA A 215 -15.55 -10.88 9.10
N TYR A 216 -14.53 -11.10 9.93
CA TYR A 216 -14.40 -12.35 10.69
C TYR A 216 -15.61 -12.61 11.61
N ALA A 217 -16.01 -11.61 12.40
CA ALA A 217 -17.16 -11.75 13.29
C ALA A 217 -18.45 -12.10 12.53
N TYR A 218 -18.65 -11.49 11.36
CA TYR A 218 -19.78 -11.77 10.49
C TYR A 218 -19.80 -13.22 9.97
N PHE A 219 -18.66 -13.73 9.49
CA PHE A 219 -18.58 -15.11 8.97
C PHE A 219 -18.65 -16.17 10.08
N SER A 220 -18.06 -15.88 11.25
CA SER A 220 -18.14 -16.75 12.42
C SER A 220 -19.60 -16.94 12.88
N LEU A 221 -20.41 -15.86 12.91
CA LEU A 221 -21.85 -15.94 13.22
C LEU A 221 -22.66 -16.78 12.21
N LYS A 222 -22.19 -16.86 10.95
CA LYS A 222 -22.83 -17.67 9.90
C LYS A 222 -22.39 -19.14 9.90
N GLY A 223 -21.52 -19.55 10.82
CA GLY A 223 -20.98 -20.91 10.86
C GLY A 223 -20.03 -21.24 9.70
N CYS A 224 -19.60 -20.23 8.93
CA CYS A 224 -18.55 -20.36 7.93
C CYS A 224 -17.23 -19.91 8.56
N ASP A 225 -16.72 -20.68 9.52
CA ASP A 225 -15.41 -20.39 10.10
C ASP A 225 -14.34 -20.69 9.04
N PRO A 226 -13.53 -19.70 8.60
CA PRO A 226 -12.44 -19.94 7.66
C PRO A 226 -11.31 -20.84 8.21
N ILE A 227 -11.41 -21.31 9.46
CA ILE A 227 -10.41 -22.17 10.13
C ILE A 227 -10.95 -23.59 10.42
N ALA A 228 -12.24 -23.86 10.19
CA ALA A 228 -12.82 -25.20 10.38
C ALA A 228 -12.46 -26.16 9.24
#